data_AF-A0A815JTI3-F1
#
_entry.id   AF-A0A815JTI3-F1
#
_cell.length_a   1.000
_cell.length_b   1.000
_cell.length_c   1.000
_cell.angle_alpha   90.00
_cell.angle_beta   90.00
_cell.angle_gamma   90.00
#
_symmetry.space_group_name_H-M   'P 1'
#
loop_
_entity.id
_entity.type
_entity.pdbx_description
1 polymer ?
#
loop_
_entity_poly.entity_id
_entity_poly.type
_entity_poly.pdbx_seq_one_letter_code
_entity_poly.pdbx_strand_id
1 'polypeptide(L)'
;MIIFFLFQLLFVRLLCKLLFIQNNHLLALRNLRLYYTFSYFSFFFDCFLGFIMCLSRISKGFACTLVFFARLDYSAYGRGLEMYDTSYASYVSYFHIERNQRHPVLNVFIDIIRQRLIEIRKLKLKISKEQTNQTYAKEKSSQLARFRWALAYTLIHNEQLKRYRKHRLCSTKIIQSKTLERLFDRIGLSQTLPRKY
;
A
#
# COMPACT_ATOMS: atom_id res chain seq x y z
N MET A 1 2.24 4.75 41.50
CA MET A 1 1.75 5.68 40.46
C MET A 1 0.42 5.27 39.86
N ILE A 2 0.34 4.10 39.19
CA ILE A 2 -0.93 3.61 38.61
C ILE A 2 -2.02 3.39 39.67
N ILE A 3 -1.66 2.83 40.82
CA ILE A 3 -2.61 2.58 41.92
C ILE A 3 -3.19 3.89 42.48
N PHE A 4 -2.35 4.91 42.69
CA PHE A 4 -2.80 6.22 43.20
C PHE A 4 -3.71 6.95 42.20
N PHE A 5 -3.41 6.85 40.91
CA PHE A 5 -4.28 7.37 39.85
C PHE A 5 -5.62 6.62 39.74
N LEU A 6 -5.59 5.30 39.83
CA LEU A 6 -6.80 4.48 39.85
C LEU A 6 -7.66 4.78 41.07
N PHE A 7 -7.02 4.99 42.24
CA PHE A 7 -7.69 5.39 43.46
C PHE A 7 -8.34 6.77 43.31
N GLN A 8 -7.64 7.78 42.80
CA GLN A 8 -8.21 9.11 42.55
C GLN A 8 -9.34 9.07 41.52
N LEU A 9 -9.19 8.30 40.43
CA LEU A 9 -10.23 8.11 39.43
C LEU A 9 -11.48 7.43 40.01
N LEU A 10 -11.28 6.41 40.85
CA LEU A 10 -12.36 5.71 41.53
C LEU A 10 -13.07 6.62 42.54
N PHE A 11 -12.30 7.40 43.31
CA PHE A 11 -12.81 8.38 44.26
C PHE A 11 -13.67 9.45 43.57
N VAL A 12 -13.18 10.05 42.48
CA VAL A 12 -13.94 11.04 41.69
C VAL A 12 -15.19 10.40 41.09
N ARG A 13 -15.11 9.17 40.56
CA ARG A 13 -16.27 8.44 40.03
C ARG A 13 -17.33 8.15 41.10
N LEU A 14 -16.92 7.77 42.30
CA LEU A 14 -17.83 7.53 43.43
C LEU A 14 -18.51 8.83 43.87
N LEU A 15 -17.77 9.93 43.99
CA LEU A 15 -18.33 11.24 44.34
C LEU A 15 -19.32 11.75 43.27
N CYS A 16 -18.99 11.58 41.98
CA CYS A 16 -19.91 11.88 40.89
C CYS A 16 -21.22 11.09 40.97
N LYS A 17 -21.14 9.80 41.30
CA LYS A 17 -22.31 8.92 41.39
C LYS A 17 -23.15 9.16 42.65
N LEU A 18 -22.53 9.49 43.78
CA LEU A 18 -23.20 9.62 45.08
C LEU A 18 -23.71 11.04 45.37
N LEU A 19 -22.95 12.07 44.97
CA LEU A 19 -23.25 13.46 45.33
C LEU A 19 -23.88 14.28 44.20
N PHE A 20 -23.42 14.08 42.95
CA PHE A 20 -23.70 15.01 41.86
C PHE A 20 -24.82 14.58 40.91
N ILE A 21 -24.99 13.29 40.61
CA ILE A 21 -26.01 12.79 39.68
C ILE A 21 -27.36 12.60 40.39
N GLN A 22 -28.42 13.21 39.84
CA GLN A 22 -29.78 13.06 40.37
C GLN A 22 -30.57 11.91 39.72
N ASN A 23 -30.42 11.70 38.40
CA ASN A 23 -31.10 10.64 37.63
C ASN A 23 -30.13 10.05 36.59
N ASN A 24 -30.18 8.73 36.34
CA ASN A 24 -29.28 8.07 35.38
C ASN A 24 -29.66 8.30 33.89
N HIS A 25 -30.90 8.74 33.61
CA HIS A 25 -31.42 8.90 32.24
C HIS A 25 -31.25 10.31 31.67
N LEU A 26 -31.11 11.33 32.52
CA LEU A 26 -30.89 12.71 32.14
C LEU A 26 -29.65 13.17 32.92
N LEU A 27 -28.66 13.73 32.23
CA LEU A 27 -27.41 14.28 32.78
C LEU A 27 -27.67 15.54 33.64
N ALA A 28 -28.64 15.48 34.55
CA ALA A 28 -29.03 16.56 35.44
C ALA A 28 -28.22 16.47 36.73
N LEU A 29 -27.43 17.51 37.00
CA LEU A 29 -26.68 17.66 38.24
C LEU A 29 -27.59 18.16 39.36
N ARG A 30 -27.54 17.51 40.53
CA ARG A 30 -28.34 17.88 41.72
C ARG A 30 -27.91 19.19 42.36
N ASN A 31 -26.60 19.41 42.47
CA ASN A 31 -26.04 20.61 43.11
C ASN A 31 -24.84 21.13 42.32
N LEU A 32 -25.12 22.05 41.39
CA LEU A 32 -24.13 22.64 40.51
C LEU A 32 -23.08 23.46 41.28
N ARG A 33 -23.48 24.13 42.37
CA ARG A 33 -22.58 24.95 43.20
C ARG A 33 -21.53 24.11 43.91
N LEU A 34 -21.94 22.98 44.52
CA LEU A 34 -21.02 22.05 45.19
C LEU A 34 -20.06 21.39 44.20
N TYR A 35 -20.55 21.09 42.98
CA TYR A 35 -19.71 20.56 41.91
C TYR A 35 -18.59 21.53 41.52
N TYR A 36 -18.91 22.81 41.33
CA TYR A 36 -17.88 23.81 40.99
C TYR A 36 -16.85 23.99 42.11
N THR A 37 -17.28 24.04 43.38
CA THR A 37 -16.35 24.13 44.52
C THR A 37 -15.46 22.89 44.59
N PHE A 38 -16.01 21.69 44.43
CA PHE A 38 -15.25 20.45 44.41
C PHE A 38 -14.26 20.40 43.24
N SER A 39 -14.72 20.73 42.03
CA SER A 39 -13.87 20.77 40.84
C SER A 39 -12.70 21.75 40.98
N TYR A 40 -12.91 22.88 41.65
CA TYR A 40 -11.86 23.85 41.94
C TYR A 40 -10.79 23.27 42.88
N PHE A 41 -11.18 22.55 43.94
CA PHE A 41 -10.23 21.88 44.82
C PHE A 41 -9.53 20.70 44.13
N SER A 42 -10.26 19.89 43.36
CA SER A 42 -9.68 18.76 42.62
C SER A 42 -8.68 19.19 41.57
N PHE A 43 -8.88 20.34 40.93
CA PHE A 43 -7.96 20.89 39.93
C PHE A 43 -6.52 20.96 40.44
N PHE A 44 -6.31 21.41 41.68
CA PHE A 44 -4.97 21.47 42.25
C PHE A 44 -4.30 20.09 42.33
N PHE A 45 -5.02 19.07 42.83
CA PHE A 45 -4.51 17.69 42.89
C PHE A 45 -4.30 17.08 41.50
N ASP A 46 -5.19 17.40 40.56
CA ASP A 46 -5.07 16.94 39.17
C ASP A 46 -3.85 17.54 38.47
N CYS A 47 -3.46 18.79 38.80
CA CYS A 47 -2.20 19.37 38.32
C CYS A 47 -0.97 18.60 38.81
N PHE A 48 -0.88 18.26 40.11
CA PHE A 48 0.23 17.45 40.62
C PHE A 48 0.27 16.04 40.03
N LEU A 49 -0.90 15.41 39.91
CA LEU A 49 -1.01 14.11 39.24
C LEU A 49 -0.57 14.19 37.77
N GLY A 50 -1.00 15.21 37.05
CA GLY A 50 -0.63 15.46 35.66
C GLY A 50 0.89 15.57 35.50
N PHE A 51 1.55 16.28 36.41
CA PHE A 51 3.00 16.39 36.42
C PHE A 51 3.70 15.03 36.62
N ILE A 52 3.26 14.26 37.61
CA ILE A 52 3.82 12.92 37.88
C ILE A 52 3.57 11.97 36.69
N MET A 53 2.40 12.05 36.07
CA MET A 53 2.07 11.26 34.88
C MET A 53 2.94 11.63 33.68
N CYS A 54 3.19 12.92 33.47
CA CYS A 54 4.09 13.41 32.44
C CYS A 54 5.50 12.83 32.63
N LEU A 55 6.04 12.89 33.85
CA LEU A 55 7.35 12.31 34.16
C LEU A 55 7.39 10.80 33.91
N SER A 56 6.33 10.08 34.31
CA SER A 56 6.22 8.64 34.05
C SER A 56 6.09 8.30 32.55
N ARG A 57 5.51 9.20 31.75
CA ARG A 57 5.38 9.05 30.30
C ARG A 57 6.72 9.24 29.62
N ILE A 58 7.48 10.25 30.04
CA ILE A 58 8.83 10.52 29.53
C ILE A 58 9.75 9.33 29.84
N SER A 59 9.74 8.82 31.08
CA SER A 59 10.60 7.70 31.46
C SER A 59 10.28 6.42 30.69
N LYS A 60 8.99 6.08 30.51
CA LYS A 60 8.58 4.93 29.70
C LYS A 60 8.94 5.11 28.22
N GLY A 61 8.70 6.31 27.67
CA GLY A 61 9.07 6.63 26.29
C GLY A 61 10.57 6.44 26.06
N PHE A 62 11.39 6.98 26.95
CA PHE A 62 12.84 6.81 26.89
C PHE A 62 13.27 5.35 26.99
N ALA A 63 12.72 4.59 27.93
CA ALA A 63 13.02 3.16 28.07
C ALA A 63 12.63 2.36 26.81
N CYS A 64 11.46 2.62 26.24
CA CYS A 64 11.06 2.00 24.97
C CYS A 64 12.01 2.37 23.84
N THR A 65 12.31 3.66 23.67
CA THR A 65 13.24 4.12 22.63
C THR A 65 14.60 3.48 22.77
N LEU A 66 15.15 3.31 23.98
CA LEU A 66 16.42 2.61 24.20
C LEU A 66 16.40 1.15 23.75
N VAL A 67 15.33 0.41 24.08
CA VAL A 67 15.19 -1.00 23.68
C VAL A 67 15.06 -1.13 22.16
N PHE A 68 14.30 -0.22 21.52
CA PHE A 68 14.05 -0.26 20.08
C PHE A 68 15.12 0.47 19.25
N PHE A 69 16.06 1.16 19.88
CA PHE A 69 17.10 1.94 19.18
C PHE A 69 17.95 1.06 18.24
N ALA A 70 18.17 -0.20 18.60
CA ALA A 70 18.92 -1.15 17.78
C ALA A 70 18.10 -1.74 16.61
N ARG A 71 16.77 -1.57 16.59
CA ARG A 71 15.90 -2.11 15.54
C ARG A 71 15.49 -1.00 14.57
N LEU A 72 15.87 -1.18 13.30
CA LEU A 72 15.55 -0.24 12.21
C LEU A 72 14.10 -0.36 11.71
N ASP A 73 13.40 -1.43 12.09
CA ASP A 73 12.02 -1.71 11.65
C ASP A 73 10.98 -0.75 12.26
N TYR A 74 11.34 -0.01 13.30
CA TYR A 74 10.42 0.85 14.06
C TYR A 74 10.97 2.27 14.17
N SER A 75 10.16 3.28 13.85
CA SER A 75 10.54 4.67 14.10
C SER A 75 10.30 5.04 15.55
N ALA A 76 11.30 5.65 16.19
CA ALA A 76 11.13 6.21 17.53
C ALA A 76 10.12 7.38 17.55
N TYR A 77 9.87 7.98 16.40
CA TYR A 77 8.93 9.07 16.20
C TYR A 77 7.52 8.54 15.88
N GLY A 78 6.49 9.36 16.18
CA GLY A 78 5.11 9.00 15.83
C GLY A 78 4.86 9.01 14.32
N ARG A 79 3.73 8.43 13.90
CA ARG A 79 3.34 8.25 12.48
C ARG A 79 3.54 9.45 11.55
N GLY A 80 3.30 10.66 12.04
CA GLY A 80 3.45 11.88 11.23
C GLY A 80 4.91 12.29 10.97
N LEU A 81 5.86 11.75 11.74
CA LEU A 81 7.27 12.13 11.73
C LEU A 81 8.20 10.93 11.46
N GLU A 82 7.66 9.79 11.02
CA GLU A 82 8.45 8.59 10.72
C GLU A 82 9.57 8.86 9.70
N MET A 83 9.32 9.73 8.72
CA MET A 83 10.30 10.08 7.69
C MET A 83 11.42 11.01 8.18
N TYR A 84 11.26 11.63 9.35
CA TYR A 84 12.32 12.42 9.97
C TYR A 84 13.41 11.53 10.58
N ASP A 85 13.05 10.29 10.94
CA ASP A 85 13.96 9.28 11.42
C ASP A 85 14.79 8.69 10.27
N THR A 86 16.07 9.07 10.20
CA THR A 86 16.96 8.64 9.13
C THR A 86 17.15 7.13 9.09
N SER A 87 17.14 6.47 10.25
CA SER A 87 17.29 5.03 10.40
C SER A 87 16.11 4.30 9.77
N TYR A 88 14.89 4.69 10.12
CA TYR A 88 13.67 4.12 9.59
C TYR A 88 13.49 4.44 8.09
N ALA A 89 13.76 5.69 7.68
CA ALA A 89 13.67 6.10 6.28
C ALA A 89 14.64 5.31 5.38
N SER A 90 15.85 5.03 5.88
CA SER A 90 16.84 4.21 5.16
C SER A 90 16.38 2.76 5.02
N TYR A 91 15.80 2.19 6.08
CA TYR A 91 15.25 0.83 6.07
C TYR A 91 14.09 0.69 5.07
N VAL A 92 13.13 1.62 5.08
CA VAL A 92 12.01 1.63 4.12
C VAL A 92 12.52 1.77 2.69
N SER A 93 13.49 2.66 2.47
CA SER A 93 14.12 2.85 1.15
C SER A 93 14.80 1.57 0.66
N TYR A 94 15.54 0.89 1.53
CA TYR A 94 16.15 -0.41 1.23
C TYR A 94 15.11 -1.44 0.79
N PHE A 95 14.00 -1.56 1.54
CA PHE A 95 12.95 -2.52 1.21
C PHE A 95 12.27 -2.22 -0.15
N HIS A 96 12.08 -0.94 -0.48
CA HIS A 96 11.57 -0.54 -1.80
C HIS A 96 12.54 -0.90 -2.93
N ILE A 97 13.84 -0.68 -2.74
CA ILE A 97 14.87 -1.04 -3.71
C ILE A 97 14.91 -2.56 -3.89
N GLU A 98 14.91 -3.32 -2.79
CA GLU A 98 14.96 -4.78 -2.83
C GLU A 98 13.74 -5.36 -3.56
N ARG A 99 12.53 -4.87 -3.25
CA ARG A 99 11.30 -5.27 -3.93
C ARG A 99 11.37 -5.01 -5.44
N ASN A 100 11.90 -3.87 -5.85
CA ASN A 100 11.98 -3.49 -7.25
C ASN A 100 13.04 -4.29 -8.02
N GLN A 101 14.19 -4.58 -7.38
CA GLN A 101 15.29 -5.30 -8.01
C GLN A 101 15.09 -6.82 -8.02
N ARG A 102 14.48 -7.39 -6.97
CA ARG A 102 14.34 -8.85 -6.79
C ARG A 102 12.89 -9.27 -6.63
N HIS A 103 12.01 -8.77 -7.50
CA HIS A 103 10.61 -9.18 -7.47
C HIS A 103 10.47 -10.68 -7.82
N PRO A 104 10.02 -11.56 -6.91
CA PRO A 104 10.09 -13.01 -7.11
C PRO A 104 9.24 -13.48 -8.30
N VAL A 105 8.06 -12.88 -8.49
CA VAL A 105 7.19 -13.19 -9.64
C VAL A 105 7.86 -12.83 -10.97
N LEU A 106 8.63 -11.74 -11.02
CA LEU A 106 9.31 -11.32 -12.23
C LEU A 106 10.47 -12.26 -12.56
N ASN A 107 11.25 -12.64 -11.54
CA ASN A 107 12.35 -13.59 -11.70
C ASN A 107 11.85 -14.94 -12.22
N VAL A 108 10.78 -15.48 -11.62
CA VAL A 108 10.15 -16.72 -12.10
C VAL A 108 9.60 -16.57 -13.51
N PHE A 109 8.95 -15.44 -13.83
CA PHE A 109 8.46 -15.16 -15.18
C PHE A 109 9.58 -15.13 -16.22
N ILE A 110 10.70 -14.46 -15.91
CA ILE A 110 11.89 -14.41 -16.78
C ILE A 110 12.48 -15.81 -16.93
N ASP A 111 12.54 -16.61 -15.87
CA ASP A 111 13.03 -17.99 -15.91
C ASP A 111 12.16 -18.87 -16.82
N ILE A 112 10.82 -18.77 -16.71
CA ILE A 112 9.87 -19.47 -17.60
C ILE A 112 10.11 -19.05 -19.06
N ILE A 113 10.25 -17.75 -19.33
CA ILE A 113 10.53 -17.26 -20.69
C ILE A 113 11.88 -17.78 -21.19
N ARG A 114 12.92 -17.76 -20.36
CA ARG A 114 14.26 -18.23 -20.71
C ARG A 114 14.23 -19.71 -21.08
N GLN A 115 13.58 -20.54 -20.26
CA GLN A 115 13.41 -21.97 -20.55
C GLN A 115 12.68 -22.19 -21.88
N ARG A 116 11.56 -21.48 -22.11
CA ARG A 116 10.83 -21.54 -23.39
C ARG A 116 11.68 -21.10 -24.57
N LEU A 117 12.48 -20.05 -24.45
CA LEU A 117 13.35 -19.57 -25.53
C LEU A 117 14.42 -20.61 -25.88
N ILE A 118 15.00 -21.28 -24.88
CA ILE A 118 15.96 -22.36 -25.08
C ILE A 118 15.31 -23.56 -25.79
N GLU A 119 14.10 -23.95 -25.37
CA GLU A 119 13.32 -25.01 -26.05
C GLU A 119 13.07 -24.65 -27.52
N ILE A 120 12.61 -23.44 -27.80
CA ILE A 120 12.33 -22.98 -29.17
C ILE A 120 13.62 -22.98 -30.01
N ARG A 121 14.76 -22.55 -29.46
CA ARG A 121 16.05 -22.60 -30.16
C ARG A 121 16.46 -24.04 -30.49
N LYS A 122 16.33 -24.96 -29.53
CA LYS A 122 16.61 -26.39 -29.75
C LYS A 122 15.70 -26.98 -30.83
N LEU A 123 14.41 -26.66 -30.81
CA LEU A 123 13.44 -27.10 -31.83
C LEU A 123 13.79 -26.55 -33.22
N LYS A 124 14.12 -25.27 -33.34
CA LYS A 124 14.56 -24.68 -34.62
C LYS A 124 15.82 -25.34 -35.17
N LEU A 125 16.79 -25.69 -34.32
CA LEU A 125 17.99 -26.42 -34.74
C LEU A 125 17.68 -27.83 -35.24
N LYS A 126 16.68 -28.51 -34.67
CA LYS A 126 16.20 -29.81 -35.17
C LYS A 126 15.46 -29.68 -36.50
N ILE A 127 14.55 -28.71 -36.61
CA ILE A 127 13.76 -28.46 -37.83
C ILE A 127 14.66 -28.01 -39.00
N SER A 128 15.74 -27.27 -38.73
CA SER A 128 16.72 -26.94 -39.77
C SER A 128 17.45 -28.17 -40.33
N LYS A 129 17.45 -29.30 -39.61
CA LYS A 129 18.02 -30.58 -40.06
C LYS A 129 16.97 -31.47 -40.74
N GLU A 130 15.68 -31.32 -40.42
CA GLU A 130 14.56 -32.07 -41.01
C GLU A 130 13.59 -31.12 -41.73
N GLN A 131 13.68 -31.03 -43.06
CA GLN A 131 12.82 -30.18 -43.90
C GLN A 131 11.32 -30.56 -43.77
N THR A 132 10.59 -29.98 -42.81
CA THR A 132 9.11 -30.08 -42.73
C THR A 132 8.47 -28.74 -42.32
N ASN A 133 8.44 -27.78 -43.25
CA ASN A 133 7.84 -26.46 -43.04
C ASN A 133 6.31 -26.50 -42.78
N GLN A 134 5.60 -27.50 -43.31
CA GLN A 134 4.14 -27.60 -43.20
C GLN A 134 3.67 -28.04 -41.80
N THR A 135 4.36 -29.00 -41.17
CA THR A 135 4.02 -29.50 -39.83
C THR A 135 4.19 -28.40 -38.77
N TYR A 136 5.27 -27.61 -38.88
CA TYR A 136 5.56 -26.50 -37.97
C TYR A 136 4.51 -25.39 -38.01
N ALA A 137 4.00 -25.04 -39.20
CA ALA A 137 2.96 -24.03 -39.36
C ALA A 137 1.63 -24.45 -38.69
N LYS A 138 1.26 -25.73 -38.80
CA LYS A 138 0.05 -26.30 -38.18
C LYS A 138 0.14 -26.29 -36.65
N GLU A 139 1.30 -26.64 -36.10
CA GLU A 139 1.53 -26.65 -34.65
C GLU A 139 1.46 -25.23 -34.05
N LYS A 140 2.05 -24.25 -34.73
CA LYS A 140 1.98 -22.83 -34.32
C LYS A 140 0.53 -22.31 -34.31
N SER A 141 -0.27 -22.68 -35.30
CA SER A 141 -1.70 -22.30 -35.37
C SER A 141 -2.49 -22.91 -34.20
N SER A 142 -2.26 -24.18 -33.88
CA SER A 142 -2.87 -24.86 -32.74
C SER A 142 -2.52 -24.20 -31.39
N GLN A 143 -1.25 -23.81 -31.19
CA GLN A 143 -0.81 -23.10 -29.99
C GLN A 143 -1.51 -21.74 -29.84
N LEU A 144 -1.64 -20.98 -30.93
CA LEU A 144 -2.35 -19.70 -30.93
C LEU A 144 -3.83 -19.85 -30.56
N ALA A 145 -4.50 -20.90 -31.05
CA ALA A 145 -5.87 -21.20 -30.67
C ALA A 145 -5.99 -21.47 -29.17
N ARG A 146 -5.09 -22.28 -28.59
CA ARG A 146 -5.06 -22.55 -27.14
C ARG A 146 -4.85 -21.27 -26.33
N PHE A 147 -3.94 -20.39 -26.74
CA PHE A 147 -3.72 -19.11 -26.05
C PHE A 147 -4.93 -18.18 -26.14
N ARG A 148 -5.65 -18.15 -27.27
CA ARG A 148 -6.88 -17.38 -27.42
C ARG A 148 -7.98 -17.90 -26.50
N TRP A 149 -8.14 -19.21 -26.39
CA TRP A 149 -9.10 -19.83 -25.48
C TRP A 149 -8.74 -19.61 -24.01
N ALA A 150 -7.46 -19.78 -23.62
CA ALA A 150 -7.00 -19.48 -22.26
C ALA A 150 -7.20 -18.00 -21.89
N LEU A 151 -6.98 -17.09 -22.85
CA LEU A 151 -7.28 -15.67 -22.67
C LEU A 151 -8.77 -15.40 -22.51
N ALA A 152 -9.62 -16.03 -23.33
CA ALA A 152 -11.07 -15.89 -23.19
C ALA A 152 -11.54 -16.39 -21.82
N TYR A 153 -11.08 -17.58 -21.41
CA TYR A 153 -11.36 -18.17 -20.11
C TYR A 153 -10.96 -17.23 -18.95
N THR A 154 -9.74 -16.70 -18.96
CA THR A 154 -9.28 -15.77 -17.91
C THR A 154 -10.08 -14.48 -17.89
N LEU A 155 -10.48 -13.93 -19.04
CA LEU A 155 -11.28 -12.71 -19.11
C LEU A 155 -12.73 -12.93 -18.66
N ILE A 156 -13.33 -14.08 -18.96
CA ILE A 156 -14.69 -14.42 -18.51
C ILE A 156 -14.74 -14.47 -16.98
N HIS A 157 -13.75 -15.10 -16.33
CA HIS A 157 -13.69 -15.23 -14.88
C HIS A 157 -13.21 -13.96 -14.15
N ASN A 158 -12.57 -13.02 -14.86
CA ASN A 158 -12.02 -11.79 -14.26
C ASN A 158 -12.52 -10.56 -15.01
N GLU A 159 -13.75 -10.14 -14.70
CA GLU A 159 -14.42 -9.05 -15.43
C GLU A 159 -13.68 -7.72 -15.36
N GLN A 160 -13.05 -7.42 -14.23
CA GLN A 160 -12.29 -6.18 -14.04
C GLN A 160 -11.14 -6.05 -15.04
N LEU A 161 -10.50 -7.17 -15.41
CA LEU A 161 -9.41 -7.19 -16.38
C LEU A 161 -9.88 -6.82 -17.80
N LYS A 162 -11.16 -7.03 -18.14
CA LYS A 162 -11.72 -6.62 -19.45
C LYS A 162 -11.59 -5.11 -19.63
N ARG A 163 -11.93 -4.34 -18.59
CA ARG A 163 -11.87 -2.86 -18.61
C ARG A 163 -10.43 -2.37 -18.75
N TYR A 164 -9.51 -2.88 -17.91
CA TYR A 164 -8.09 -2.50 -17.97
C TYR A 164 -7.46 -2.86 -19.31
N ARG A 165 -7.79 -4.03 -19.87
CA ARG A 165 -7.29 -4.46 -21.19
C ARG A 165 -7.79 -3.56 -22.31
N LYS A 166 -9.08 -3.23 -22.34
CA LYS A 166 -9.65 -2.31 -23.36
C LYS A 166 -8.96 -0.95 -23.32
N HIS A 167 -8.76 -0.40 -22.12
CA HIS A 167 -8.07 0.88 -21.94
C HIS A 167 -6.62 0.81 -22.43
N ARG A 168 -5.86 -0.22 -22.05
CA ARG A 168 -4.48 -0.41 -22.50
C ARG A 168 -4.38 -0.54 -24.02
N LEU A 169 -5.26 -1.33 -24.65
CA LEU A 169 -5.28 -1.50 -26.11
C LEU A 169 -5.61 -0.18 -26.83
N CYS A 170 -6.55 0.61 -26.30
CA CYS A 170 -6.87 1.94 -26.84
C CYS A 170 -5.65 2.87 -26.76
N SER A 171 -5.03 2.95 -25.58
CA SER A 171 -3.81 3.74 -25.36
C SER A 171 -2.67 3.32 -26.28
N THR A 172 -2.42 2.02 -26.47
CA THR A 172 -1.40 1.53 -27.40
C THR A 172 -1.67 1.93 -28.84
N LYS A 173 -2.92 1.86 -29.32
CA LYS A 173 -3.30 2.29 -30.67
C LYS A 173 -3.05 3.79 -30.88
N ILE A 174 -3.38 4.62 -29.88
CA ILE A 174 -3.15 6.07 -29.90
C ILE A 174 -1.64 6.39 -29.94
N ILE A 175 -0.82 5.66 -29.19
CA ILE A 175 0.63 5.85 -29.21
C ILE A 175 1.20 5.49 -30.58
N GLN A 176 0.73 4.38 -31.19
CA GLN A 176 1.14 3.97 -32.52
C GLN A 176 0.75 5.00 -33.59
N SER A 177 -0.46 5.56 -33.55
CA SER A 177 -0.89 6.59 -34.51
C SER A 177 -0.05 7.86 -34.39
N LYS A 178 0.20 8.35 -33.17
CA LYS A 178 1.07 9.51 -32.93
C LYS A 178 2.54 9.27 -33.29
N THR A 179 2.99 8.02 -33.30
CA THR A 179 4.35 7.66 -33.72
C THR A 179 4.44 7.59 -35.23
N LEU A 180 3.39 7.05 -35.89
CA LEU A 180 3.24 7.07 -37.34
C LEU A 180 3.15 8.50 -37.89
N GLU A 181 2.33 9.37 -37.30
CA GLU A 181 2.22 10.79 -37.69
C GLU A 181 3.60 11.47 -37.62
N ARG A 182 4.35 11.28 -36.54
CA ARG A 182 5.72 11.79 -36.39
C ARG A 182 6.72 11.23 -37.42
N LEU A 183 6.51 10.01 -37.90
CA LEU A 183 7.33 9.44 -38.98
C LEU A 183 6.94 10.03 -40.34
N PHE A 184 5.65 10.22 -40.61
CA PHE A 184 5.17 10.86 -41.85
C PHE A 184 5.62 12.32 -41.95
N ASP A 185 5.63 13.06 -40.84
CA ASP A 185 6.15 14.43 -40.78
C ASP A 185 7.68 14.48 -41.03
N ARG A 186 8.43 13.49 -40.52
CA ARG A 186 9.89 13.37 -40.80
C ARG A 186 10.21 13.02 -42.24
N ILE A 187 9.32 12.31 -42.94
CA ILE A 187 9.49 11.89 -44.33
C ILE A 187 8.97 12.96 -45.31
N GLY A 188 8.38 14.06 -44.81
CA GLY A 188 7.89 15.17 -45.64
C GLY A 188 6.61 14.88 -46.42
N LEU A 189 5.86 13.82 -46.05
CA LEU A 189 4.65 13.37 -46.77
C LEU A 189 3.34 13.98 -46.25
N SER A 190 3.41 14.93 -45.30
CA SER A 190 2.25 15.47 -44.56
C SER A 190 1.25 16.26 -45.43
N GLN A 191 1.57 16.61 -46.68
CA GLN A 191 0.73 17.47 -47.54
C GLN A 191 -0.26 16.74 -48.47
N THR A 192 -0.36 15.40 -48.46
CA THR A 192 -1.14 14.67 -49.51
C THR A 192 -2.42 13.99 -49.07
N LEU A 193 -2.97 14.26 -47.88
CA LEU A 193 -4.29 13.73 -47.50
C LEU A 193 -5.39 14.77 -47.72
N PRO A 194 -6.37 14.52 -48.62
CA PRO A 194 -7.51 15.43 -48.81
C PRO A 194 -8.40 15.37 -47.56
N ARG A 195 -8.56 16.51 -46.88
CA ARG A 195 -9.63 16.69 -45.89
C ARG A 195 -10.96 16.54 -46.60
N LYS A 196 -11.64 15.40 -46.39
CA LYS A 196 -13.07 15.29 -46.65
C LYS A 196 -13.79 16.06 -45.54
N TYR A 197 -14.48 17.12 -45.95
CA TYR A 197 -15.57 17.74 -45.19
C TYR A 197 -16.72 16.74 -45.02
#